data_AF-A0A3M2SAX5-F1
#
_entry.id   AF-A0A3M2SAX5-F1
#
_cell.length_a   1.000
_cell.length_b   1.000
_cell.length_c   1.000
_cell.angle_alpha   90.00
_cell.angle_beta   90.00
_cell.angle_gamma   90.00
#
_symmetry.space_group_name_H-M   'P 1'
#
loop_
_entity.id
_entity.type
_entity.pdbx_description
1 polymer ?
#
loop_
_entity_poly.entity_id
_entity_poly.type
_entity_poly.pdbx_seq_one_letter_code
_entity_poly.pdbx_strand_id
1 'polypeptide(L)'
;MAYIMLRPLFHRGEFDDSLPTFPGSTPGNTQFFPTTAHHPHLAMDRAMVGIPPVKPGDYVFWHCDLVHGVDELHPGILDSSVSYSACNPLTPYNVKSLLATRPAFEAGDVPEDFARSHGTYEREFQHGEDCGARRENILSEGGLRALGLARLDEDEEGLSPGQREVRRLANEKLGL
;
A
#
# COMPACT_ATOMS: atom_id res chain seq x y z
N MET A 1 -15.93 -8.76 2.26
CA MET A 1 -16.21 -7.49 1.54
C MET A 1 -17.67 -7.30 1.14
N ALA A 2 -18.37 -8.32 0.63
CA ALA A 2 -19.80 -8.22 0.31
C ALA A 2 -20.66 -7.61 1.43
N TYR A 3 -20.49 -8.07 2.68
CA TYR A 3 -21.20 -7.51 3.83
C TYR A 3 -20.96 -6.00 4.01
N ILE A 4 -19.70 -5.54 3.90
CA ILE A 4 -19.33 -4.12 4.07
C ILE A 4 -19.94 -3.28 2.95
N MET A 5 -19.83 -3.73 1.70
CA MET A 5 -20.36 -2.99 0.54
C MET A 5 -21.89 -2.88 0.54
N LEU A 6 -22.59 -3.90 1.04
CA LEU A 6 -24.05 -3.90 1.14
C LEU A 6 -24.54 -3.22 2.43
N ARG A 7 -23.68 -3.00 3.43
CA ARG A 7 -24.13 -2.49 4.73
C ARG A 7 -24.86 -1.14 4.67
N PRO A 8 -24.45 -0.16 3.85
CA PRO A 8 -25.21 1.08 3.64
C PRO A 8 -26.67 0.83 3.21
N LEU A 9 -26.87 -0.12 2.28
CA LEU A 9 -28.18 -0.46 1.70
C LEU A 9 -29.07 -1.29 2.63
N PHE A 10 -28.50 -1.91 3.66
CA PHE A 10 -29.21 -2.73 4.64
C PHE A 10 -28.97 -2.25 6.06
N HIS A 11 -28.81 -0.93 6.24
CA HIS A 11 -28.47 -0.36 7.55
C HIS A 11 -29.53 -0.70 8.62
N ARG A 12 -30.81 -0.66 8.22
CA ARG A 12 -31.98 -0.95 9.06
C ARG A 12 -32.42 -2.43 9.03
N GLY A 13 -31.69 -3.29 8.33
CA GLY A 13 -32.02 -4.72 8.18
C GLY A 13 -32.91 -5.05 6.97
N GLU A 14 -33.55 -4.04 6.37
CA GLU A 14 -34.25 -4.12 5.08
C GLU A 14 -33.48 -3.32 4.02
N PHE A 15 -33.72 -3.63 2.75
CA PHE A 15 -33.13 -2.89 1.65
C PHE A 15 -33.70 -1.46 1.60
N ASP A 16 -32.82 -0.47 1.61
CA ASP A 16 -33.15 0.95 1.53
C ASP A 16 -32.00 1.71 0.84
N ASP A 17 -32.22 2.14 -0.39
CA ASP A 17 -31.27 2.91 -1.20
C ASP A 17 -31.49 4.43 -1.11
N SER A 18 -32.47 4.87 -0.32
CA SER A 18 -32.79 6.29 -0.14
C SER A 18 -31.94 6.97 0.93
N LEU A 19 -31.30 6.18 1.81
CA LEU A 19 -30.53 6.71 2.94
C LEU A 19 -29.11 7.11 2.51
N PRO A 20 -28.67 8.34 2.82
CA PRO A 20 -27.28 8.76 2.58
C PRO A 20 -26.33 8.28 3.69
N THR A 21 -26.52 7.07 4.23
CA THR A 21 -25.75 6.56 5.37
C THR A 21 -24.68 5.56 4.95
N PHE A 22 -23.42 5.87 5.24
CA PHE A 22 -22.27 5.00 5.01
C PHE A 22 -21.53 4.74 6.33
N PRO A 23 -22.03 3.81 7.17
CA PRO A 23 -21.45 3.57 8.49
C PRO A 23 -19.97 3.16 8.39
N GLY A 24 -19.12 3.71 9.25
CA GLY A 24 -17.68 3.43 9.25
C GLY A 24 -16.88 4.17 8.18
N SER A 25 -17.52 4.99 7.35
CA SER A 25 -16.87 5.80 6.33
C SER A 25 -17.03 7.29 6.63
N THR A 26 -15.95 8.05 6.52
CA THR A 26 -15.98 9.52 6.63
C THR A 26 -15.37 10.10 5.36
N PRO A 27 -16.12 10.91 4.57
CA PRO A 27 -15.57 11.53 3.36
C PRO A 27 -14.28 12.32 3.65
N GLY A 28 -13.26 12.10 2.83
CA GLY A 28 -11.94 12.71 3.00
C GLY A 28 -10.96 11.88 3.84
N ASN A 29 -11.43 10.88 4.58
CA ASN A 29 -10.57 9.91 5.24
C ASN A 29 -10.20 8.77 4.29
N THR A 30 -9.03 8.16 4.51
CA THR A 30 -8.49 7.05 3.70
C THR A 30 -8.79 5.68 4.30
N GLN A 31 -9.49 5.62 5.43
CA GLN A 31 -9.72 4.40 6.19
C GLN A 31 -11.21 4.18 6.43
N PHE A 32 -11.59 2.90 6.42
CA PHE A 32 -12.89 2.41 6.83
C PHE A 32 -12.79 1.87 8.27
N PHE A 33 -13.66 2.33 9.16
CA PHE A 33 -13.67 1.97 10.58
C PHE A 33 -14.94 1.21 10.94
N PRO A 34 -14.94 -0.13 10.84
CA PRO A 34 -16.06 -0.92 11.31
C PRO A 34 -16.16 -0.89 12.84
N THR A 35 -17.37 -0.92 13.36
CA THR A 35 -17.66 -0.99 14.80
C THR A 35 -18.70 -2.07 15.04
N THR A 36 -18.72 -2.69 16.23
CA THR A 36 -19.71 -3.72 16.55
C THR A 36 -21.14 -3.18 16.48
N ALA A 37 -21.35 -1.90 16.82
CA ALA A 37 -22.66 -1.25 16.72
C ALA A 37 -23.14 -1.11 15.27
N HIS A 38 -22.26 -0.72 14.36
CA HIS A 38 -22.64 -0.50 12.96
C HIS A 38 -22.48 -1.73 12.08
N HIS A 39 -21.63 -2.69 12.47
CA HIS A 39 -21.26 -3.87 11.69
C HIS A 39 -21.31 -5.15 12.55
N PRO A 40 -22.42 -5.45 13.24
CA PRO A 40 -22.49 -6.54 14.22
C PRO A 40 -22.17 -7.91 13.59
N HIS A 41 -22.51 -8.12 12.31
CA HIS A 41 -22.29 -9.40 11.63
C HIS A 41 -20.86 -9.58 11.09
N LEU A 42 -19.98 -8.57 11.21
CA LEU A 42 -18.55 -8.83 11.09
C LEU A 42 -18.04 -9.67 12.28
N ALA A 43 -18.77 -9.69 13.40
CA ALA A 43 -18.45 -10.45 14.61
C ALA A 43 -16.97 -10.27 14.99
N MET A 44 -16.51 -9.01 15.06
CA MET A 44 -15.09 -8.68 15.18
C MET A 44 -14.45 -9.26 16.45
N ASP A 45 -15.23 -9.41 17.52
CA ASP A 45 -14.87 -10.09 18.76
C ASP A 45 -14.45 -11.56 18.58
N ARG A 46 -14.93 -12.20 17.51
CA ARG A 46 -14.60 -13.59 17.15
C ARG A 46 -13.72 -13.70 15.91
N ALA A 47 -13.93 -12.81 14.93
CA ALA A 47 -13.34 -12.90 13.60
C ALA A 47 -11.97 -12.20 13.51
N MET A 48 -11.71 -11.20 14.35
CA MET A 48 -10.36 -10.64 14.48
C MET A 48 -9.50 -11.59 15.30
N VAL A 49 -8.40 -12.03 14.69
CA VAL A 49 -7.45 -12.95 15.32
C VAL A 49 -6.04 -12.43 15.08
N GLY A 50 -5.15 -12.70 16.03
CA GLY A 50 -3.72 -12.43 15.86
C GLY A 50 -3.13 -13.27 14.73
N ILE A 51 -2.15 -12.72 14.03
CA ILE A 51 -1.32 -13.49 13.13
C ILE A 51 -0.50 -14.54 13.91
N PRO A 52 -0.03 -15.61 13.26
CA PRO A 52 0.88 -16.56 13.91
C PRO A 52 2.16 -15.87 14.41
N PRO A 53 2.90 -16.48 15.36
CA PRO A 53 4.20 -15.97 15.78
C PRO A 53 5.14 -15.78 14.59
N VAL A 54 5.76 -14.60 14.52
CA VAL A 54 6.69 -14.21 13.45
C VAL A 54 8.14 -14.24 13.93
N LYS A 55 9.06 -14.43 12.98
CA LYS A 55 10.50 -14.35 13.17
C LYS A 55 11.10 -13.31 12.22
N PRO A 56 12.30 -12.77 12.53
CA PRO A 56 13.00 -11.89 11.60
C PRO A 56 13.16 -12.57 10.22
N GLY A 57 12.73 -11.88 9.18
CA GLY A 57 12.74 -12.38 7.79
C GLY A 57 11.42 -12.99 7.31
N ASP A 58 10.44 -13.23 8.20
CA ASP A 58 9.11 -13.65 7.79
C ASP A 58 8.36 -12.50 7.06
N TYR A 59 7.49 -12.87 6.13
CA TYR A 59 6.65 -11.94 5.38
C TYR A 59 5.17 -12.22 5.63
N VAL A 60 4.41 -11.17 5.93
CA VAL A 60 2.96 -11.26 6.14
C VAL A 60 2.27 -10.44 5.06
N PHE A 61 1.35 -11.07 4.34
CA PHE A 61 0.53 -10.42 3.33
C PHE A 61 -0.94 -10.51 3.72
N TRP A 62 -1.68 -9.45 3.47
CA TRP A 62 -3.14 -9.44 3.49
C TRP A 62 -3.68 -8.76 2.25
N HIS A 63 -4.88 -9.15 1.85
CA HIS A 63 -5.59 -8.51 0.75
C HIS A 63 -5.93 -7.06 1.10
N CYS A 64 -5.93 -6.13 0.14
CA CYS A 64 -6.22 -4.71 0.38
C CYS A 64 -7.61 -4.45 0.98
N ASP A 65 -8.55 -5.37 0.78
CA ASP A 65 -9.89 -5.33 1.37
C ASP A 65 -10.01 -6.03 2.75
N LEU A 66 -8.93 -6.59 3.30
CA LEU A 66 -8.99 -7.27 4.59
C LEU A 66 -9.01 -6.24 5.73
N VAL A 67 -10.04 -6.31 6.58
CA VAL A 67 -10.08 -5.56 7.84
C VAL A 67 -8.94 -6.07 8.72
N HIS A 68 -8.07 -5.16 9.14
CA HIS A 68 -6.91 -5.46 9.98
C HIS A 68 -6.71 -4.33 11.00
N GLY A 69 -5.97 -4.63 12.06
CA GLY A 69 -5.61 -3.71 13.11
C GLY A 69 -4.36 -4.20 13.83
N VAL A 70 -3.79 -3.33 14.66
CA VAL A 70 -2.63 -3.65 15.51
C VAL A 70 -3.15 -3.91 16.92
N ASP A 71 -2.51 -4.84 17.64
CA ASP A 71 -2.82 -5.10 19.04
C ASP A 71 -2.69 -3.82 19.88
N GLU A 72 -3.64 -3.59 20.79
CA GLU A 72 -3.65 -2.42 21.67
C GLU A 72 -2.50 -2.42 22.69
N LEU A 73 -1.95 -3.61 22.99
CA LEU A 73 -0.95 -3.83 24.02
C LEU A 73 0.18 -4.72 23.47
N HIS A 74 1.43 -4.33 23.72
CA HIS A 74 2.61 -5.16 23.48
C HIS A 74 3.23 -5.60 24.81
N PRO A 75 2.89 -6.80 25.33
CA PRO A 75 3.47 -7.31 26.57
C PRO A 75 4.87 -7.93 26.40
N GLY A 76 5.41 -7.91 25.17
CA GLY A 76 6.75 -8.44 24.89
C GLY A 76 7.85 -7.56 25.50
N ILE A 77 9.02 -8.17 25.72
CA ILE A 77 10.20 -7.49 26.29
C ILE A 77 11.18 -6.98 25.23
N LEU A 78 10.92 -7.28 23.96
CA LEU A 78 11.73 -6.88 22.81
C LEU A 78 10.89 -6.01 21.88
N ASP A 79 11.56 -5.17 21.10
CA ASP A 79 10.90 -4.34 20.09
C ASP A 79 10.21 -5.20 19.02
N SER A 80 9.02 -4.76 18.61
CA SER A 80 8.29 -5.33 17.48
C SER A 80 8.47 -4.42 16.26
N SER A 81 9.50 -4.70 15.45
CA SER A 81 9.85 -3.89 14.28
C SER A 81 9.47 -4.57 12.96
N VAL A 82 8.96 -3.79 12.01
CA VAL A 82 8.59 -4.25 10.66
C VAL A 82 9.04 -3.24 9.61
N SER A 83 9.24 -3.70 8.39
CA SER A 83 9.39 -2.83 7.20
C SER A 83 8.21 -3.07 6.27
N TYR A 84 7.52 -2.00 5.89
CA TYR A 84 6.37 -2.08 5.00
C TYR A 84 6.83 -2.14 3.54
N SER A 85 6.51 -3.23 2.86
CA SER A 85 6.68 -3.37 1.42
C SER A 85 5.50 -4.13 0.84
N ALA A 86 4.77 -3.46 -0.06
CA ALA A 86 3.52 -3.95 -0.62
C ALA A 86 3.71 -4.51 -2.04
N CYS A 87 2.82 -5.40 -2.45
CA CYS A 87 2.71 -5.80 -3.85
C CYS A 87 2.01 -4.68 -4.65
N ASN A 88 2.78 -3.85 -5.34
CA ASN A 88 2.25 -2.79 -6.19
C ASN A 88 2.44 -3.14 -7.69
N PRO A 89 1.41 -3.70 -8.36
CA PRO A 89 1.55 -4.12 -9.75
C PRO A 89 1.65 -2.92 -10.69
N LEU A 90 2.36 -3.11 -11.80
CA LEU A 90 2.39 -2.12 -12.88
C LEU A 90 1.01 -2.06 -13.55
N THR A 91 0.30 -0.96 -13.35
CA THR A 91 -1.00 -0.66 -13.96
C THR A 91 -0.96 0.77 -14.50
N PRO A 92 -1.84 1.14 -15.46
CA PRO A 92 -1.91 2.53 -15.94
C PRO A 92 -2.08 3.56 -14.80
N TYR A 93 -2.79 3.19 -13.73
CA TYR A 93 -2.94 4.04 -12.54
C TYR A 93 -1.62 4.14 -11.75
N ASN A 94 -0.98 3.01 -11.47
CA ASN A 94 0.25 2.95 -10.67
C ASN A 94 1.50 3.50 -11.39
N VAL A 95 1.44 3.70 -12.72
CA VAL A 95 2.50 4.45 -13.44
C VAL A 95 2.69 5.84 -12.82
N LYS A 96 1.62 6.50 -12.36
CA LYS A 96 1.75 7.80 -11.68
C LYS A 96 2.61 7.68 -10.42
N SER A 97 2.37 6.66 -9.60
CA SER A 97 3.17 6.40 -8.40
C SER A 97 4.64 6.17 -8.76
N LEU A 98 4.92 5.37 -9.80
CA LEU A 98 6.29 5.13 -10.27
C LEU A 98 7.01 6.43 -10.69
N LEU A 99 6.31 7.31 -11.40
CA LEU A 99 6.83 8.62 -11.83
C LEU A 99 7.13 9.56 -10.65
N ALA A 100 6.39 9.45 -9.55
CA ALA A 100 6.62 10.23 -8.34
C ALA A 100 7.72 9.61 -7.45
N THR A 101 7.77 8.28 -7.36
CA THR A 101 8.76 7.55 -6.57
C THR A 101 10.17 7.72 -7.11
N ARG A 102 10.38 7.67 -8.43
CA ARG A 102 11.71 7.79 -9.04
C ARG A 102 12.47 9.06 -8.60
N PRO A 103 11.95 10.28 -8.81
CA PRO A 103 12.66 11.49 -8.41
C PRO A 103 12.80 11.63 -6.89
N ALA A 104 11.83 11.15 -6.10
CA ALA A 104 11.94 11.15 -4.63
C ALA A 104 13.10 10.26 -4.17
N PHE A 105 13.24 9.06 -4.75
CA PHE A 105 14.37 8.17 -4.51
C PHE A 105 15.70 8.82 -4.93
N GLU A 106 15.79 9.37 -6.15
CA GLU A 106 17.01 10.01 -6.64
C GLU A 106 17.44 11.22 -5.79
N ALA A 107 16.47 11.94 -5.20
CA ALA A 107 16.72 13.06 -4.31
C ALA A 107 17.01 12.65 -2.86
N GLY A 108 16.82 11.37 -2.47
CA GLY A 108 16.80 10.96 -1.07
C GLY A 108 15.74 11.72 -0.25
N ASP A 109 14.59 12.01 -0.86
CA ASP A 109 13.48 12.73 -0.22
C ASP A 109 12.28 11.80 -0.03
N VAL A 110 11.28 12.28 0.70
CA VAL A 110 10.08 11.55 1.04
C VAL A 110 9.20 11.30 -0.20
N PRO A 111 8.57 10.13 -0.33
CA PRO A 111 7.52 9.91 -1.32
C PRO A 111 6.33 10.88 -1.16
N GLU A 112 5.66 11.22 -2.26
CA GLU A 112 4.56 12.21 -2.31
C GLU A 112 3.46 11.93 -1.28
N ASP A 113 3.09 10.66 -1.08
CA ASP A 113 2.02 10.25 -0.16
C ASP A 113 2.34 10.58 1.31
N PHE A 114 3.62 10.71 1.66
CA PHE A 114 4.10 11.04 3.00
C PHE A 114 4.54 12.50 3.13
N ALA A 115 4.58 13.26 2.02
CA ALA A 115 5.09 14.64 2.03
C ALA A 115 4.35 15.55 3.03
N ARG A 116 3.04 15.34 3.22
CA ARG A 116 2.23 16.11 4.17
C ARG A 116 2.53 15.76 5.64
N SER A 117 2.70 14.48 5.95
CA SER A 117 2.93 14.02 7.33
C SER A 117 4.39 14.18 7.77
N HIS A 118 5.31 14.26 6.82
CA HIS A 118 6.74 14.31 7.09
C HIS A 118 7.20 15.66 7.68
N GLY A 119 6.53 16.77 7.37
CA GLY A 119 6.83 18.08 7.95
C GLY A 119 8.33 18.41 7.97
N THR A 120 8.90 18.55 9.18
CA THR A 120 10.30 18.91 9.45
C THR A 120 11.17 17.73 9.95
N TYR A 121 10.73 16.49 9.83
CA TYR A 121 11.56 15.32 10.18
C TYR A 121 12.80 15.22 9.29
N GLU A 122 13.78 14.42 9.72
CA GLU A 122 15.00 14.21 8.94
C GLU A 122 14.71 13.64 7.55
N ARG A 123 15.49 14.08 6.56
CA ARG A 123 15.41 13.62 5.17
C ARG A 123 16.56 12.68 4.90
N GLU A 124 16.32 11.64 4.11
CA GLU A 124 17.34 10.63 3.81
C GLU A 124 18.63 11.24 3.22
N PHE A 125 18.51 12.27 2.37
CA PHE A 125 19.67 12.98 1.82
C PHE A 125 20.57 13.66 2.86
N GLN A 126 20.08 13.91 4.07
CA GLN A 126 20.86 14.53 5.16
C GLN A 126 21.87 13.57 5.79
N HIS A 127 21.74 12.27 5.53
CA HIS A 127 22.58 11.23 6.12
C HIS A 127 23.92 11.03 5.38
N GLY A 128 24.22 11.84 4.35
CA GLY A 128 25.53 11.83 3.69
C GLY A 128 25.89 10.44 3.18
N GLU A 129 27.00 9.87 3.66
CA GLU A 129 27.48 8.51 3.33
C GLU A 129 26.48 7.40 3.67
N ASP A 130 25.68 7.59 4.73
CA ASP A 130 24.70 6.61 5.21
C ASP A 130 23.35 6.69 4.47
N CYS A 131 23.19 7.60 3.50
CA CYS A 131 21.99 7.69 2.67
C CYS A 131 21.78 6.38 1.88
N GLY A 132 20.71 5.66 2.19
CA GLY A 132 20.31 4.41 1.57
C GLY A 132 19.68 4.58 0.19
N ALA A 133 19.08 5.74 -0.10
CA ALA A 133 18.42 6.07 -1.37
C ALA A 133 19.42 6.37 -2.49
N ARG A 134 20.20 5.35 -2.88
CA ARG A 134 21.28 5.46 -3.86
C ARG A 134 21.23 4.35 -4.87
N ARG A 135 21.59 4.68 -6.12
CA ARG A 135 21.53 3.72 -7.23
C ARG A 135 22.46 2.54 -7.02
N GLU A 136 23.63 2.73 -6.40
CA GLU A 136 24.57 1.66 -6.08
C GLU A 136 24.02 0.61 -5.10
N ASN A 137 23.01 0.97 -4.29
CA ASN A 137 22.37 0.05 -3.36
C ASN A 137 21.31 -0.85 -4.03
N ILE A 138 21.05 -0.65 -5.33
CA ILE A 138 20.08 -1.45 -6.09
C ILE A 138 20.82 -2.63 -6.73
N LEU A 139 20.68 -3.80 -6.11
CA LEU A 139 21.50 -4.97 -6.43
C LEU A 139 21.01 -5.80 -7.64
N SER A 140 19.98 -5.34 -8.35
CA SER A 140 19.43 -6.08 -9.50
C SER A 140 18.79 -5.17 -10.54
N GLU A 141 18.76 -5.66 -11.78
CA GLU A 141 18.02 -4.98 -12.87
C GLU A 141 16.51 -4.93 -12.58
N GLY A 142 15.96 -5.96 -11.95
CA GLY A 142 14.58 -5.97 -11.48
C GLY A 142 14.29 -4.83 -10.49
N GLY A 143 15.21 -4.57 -9.55
CA GLY A 143 15.13 -3.44 -8.63
C GLY A 143 15.21 -2.09 -9.35
N LEU A 144 16.08 -1.96 -10.34
CA LEU A 144 16.17 -0.74 -11.15
C LEU A 144 14.87 -0.48 -11.92
N ARG A 145 14.28 -1.52 -12.53
CA ARG A 145 12.98 -1.43 -13.23
C ARG A 145 11.85 -1.08 -12.27
N ALA A 146 11.83 -1.68 -11.07
CA ALA A 146 10.82 -1.42 -10.03
C ALA A 146 10.84 0.03 -9.52
N LEU A 147 11.99 0.72 -9.59
CA LEU A 147 12.15 2.14 -9.24
C LEU A 147 12.09 3.09 -10.44
N GLY A 148 11.82 2.58 -11.66
CA GLY A 148 11.75 3.40 -12.88
C GLY A 148 13.10 3.94 -13.36
N LEU A 149 14.20 3.31 -12.93
CA LEU A 149 15.59 3.69 -13.24
C LEU A 149 16.19 2.90 -14.43
N ALA A 150 15.44 1.92 -14.93
CA ALA A 150 15.76 1.12 -16.11
C ALA A 150 14.49 0.81 -16.89
N ARG A 151 14.65 0.64 -18.22
CA ARG A 151 13.56 0.35 -19.14
C ARG A 151 12.92 -1.01 -18.81
N LEU A 152 11.59 -1.05 -18.84
CA LEU A 152 10.82 -2.29 -18.72
C LEU A 152 10.90 -3.05 -20.05
N ASP A 153 11.09 -4.37 -19.97
CA ASP A 153 11.19 -5.23 -21.15
C ASP A 153 9.81 -5.39 -21.81
N GLU A 154 9.59 -4.72 -22.94
CA GLU A 154 8.33 -4.82 -23.68
C GLU A 154 8.21 -6.14 -24.46
N ASP A 155 9.33 -6.85 -24.64
CA ASP A 155 9.45 -8.00 -25.54
C ASP A 155 9.65 -9.33 -24.80
N GLU A 156 9.56 -9.32 -23.47
CA GLU A 156 9.59 -10.52 -22.65
C GLU A 156 8.60 -11.58 -23.17
N GLU A 157 9.07 -12.83 -23.25
CA GLU A 157 8.26 -13.95 -23.73
C GLU A 157 7.08 -14.20 -22.78
N GLY A 158 5.89 -14.46 -23.35
CA GLY A 158 4.69 -14.75 -22.57
C GLY A 158 3.89 -13.54 -22.10
N LEU A 159 4.31 -12.30 -22.44
CA LEU A 159 3.50 -11.12 -22.14
C LEU A 159 2.18 -11.11 -22.91
N SER A 160 1.09 -10.93 -22.17
CA SER A 160 -0.20 -10.57 -22.74
C SER A 160 -0.15 -9.19 -23.42
N PRO A 161 -1.09 -8.88 -24.34
CA PRO A 161 -1.18 -7.55 -24.95
C PRO A 161 -1.26 -6.41 -23.93
N GLY A 162 -2.01 -6.61 -22.83
CA GLY A 162 -2.16 -5.60 -21.78
C GLY A 162 -0.89 -5.38 -20.96
N GLN A 163 -0.12 -6.44 -20.68
CA GLN A 163 1.17 -6.32 -20.00
C GLN A 163 2.19 -5.58 -20.86
N ARG A 164 2.22 -5.87 -22.16
CA ARG A 164 3.10 -5.16 -23.10
C ARG A 164 2.74 -3.68 -23.18
N GLU A 165 1.46 -3.37 -23.28
CA GLU A 165 0.98 -1.99 -23.38
C GLU A 165 1.29 -1.17 -22.13
N VAL A 166 1.09 -1.74 -20.93
CA VAL A 166 1.39 -0.99 -19.69
C VAL A 166 2.90 -0.77 -19.50
N ARG A 167 3.75 -1.71 -19.95
CA ARG A 167 5.21 -1.53 -19.94
C ARG A 167 5.64 -0.42 -20.91
N ARG A 168 5.08 -0.40 -22.12
CA ARG A 168 5.30 0.67 -23.10
C ARG A 168 4.90 2.03 -22.57
N LEU A 169 3.69 2.13 -22.00
CA LEU A 169 3.18 3.35 -21.38
C LEU A 169 4.13 3.85 -20.29
N ALA A 170 4.60 2.96 -19.42
CA ALA A 170 5.53 3.32 -18.36
C ALA A 170 6.87 3.82 -18.91
N ASN A 171 7.45 3.13 -19.89
CA ASN A 171 8.69 3.54 -20.56
C ASN A 171 8.55 4.94 -21.18
N GLU A 172 7.48 5.19 -21.95
CA GLU A 172 7.19 6.49 -22.57
C GLU A 172 7.09 7.60 -21.52
N LYS A 173 6.34 7.37 -20.43
CA LYS A 173 6.15 8.35 -19.36
C LYS A 173 7.43 8.62 -18.57
N LEU A 174 8.28 7.60 -18.40
CA LEU A 174 9.57 7.72 -17.72
C LEU A 174 10.66 8.33 -18.60
N GLY A 175 10.45 8.38 -19.92
CA GLY A 175 11.44 8.82 -20.91
C GLY A 175 12.56 7.80 -21.14
N LEU A 176 12.24 6.50 -21.10
CA LEU A 176 13.16 5.37 -21.23
C LEU A 176 12.98 4.57 -22.54
#